data_AF-C1LFF4-F1
#
_entry.id   AF-C1LFF4-F1
#
_cell.length_a   1.000
_cell.length_b   1.000
_cell.length_c   1.000
_cell.angle_alpha   90.00
_cell.angle_beta   90.00
_cell.angle_gamma   90.00
#
_symmetry.space_group_name_H-M   'P 1'
#
loop_
_entity.id
_entity.type
_entity.pdbx_description
1 polymer ?
#
loop_
_entity_poly.entity_id
_entity_poly.type
_entity_poly.pdbx_seq_one_letter_code
_entity_poly.pdbx_strand_id
1 'polypeptide(L)'
;MAETKDTKQLVQLVEEETEKLPYVLRSNDLFTFSQSCDVINLCPDGNSSEDCKFPLLVGFRTFLLDCVLPWLKDITNIPLYDNKVDLTSSFYKQGDYLLCHDDVLEGRRVAFIWYIVPENWNGQIDGGELQLFESQPVGDDYNRENDGKFFPTTISTTIQPKRNMFLFFEVSPRSFHQVTEVLGYSKRISLHGWFHGPSLWTVSNKIVQSIEKISPIHIEEELIYQWINPVYFDSEQITKIRRRFHRTSEIQLTTFINAKKWKELVQCIQGLSAHYWLHCGPPNRRNYNCLSNTHVSDVPDICKQVIRLFKSEAMLVILSDITGIQLHPSALISENHNVTAVTDSKIADEETPKSKRMRADNLLDLTVTSDVNNQYSLPYLTEPCLRKLQPGSYTLLSDADMSNQGWRLECLLHIYGYSLKYHNKETQLQGVNSQSTCNSSCCGQTVYVANSEEDELLTVTPSDNSLTLVYADPDTSSFLKYINHATNRFTTHQNQSDIESNLDHLRSANEISSSNVDHTDGDPLQLFDLSVKYFDSGPDPQDLNCLQSDDINEISSCSSLNDVESNMPFTEDCDSDLENDDDGDENINK
;
A
#
# COMPACT_ATOMS: atom_id res chain seq x y z
N MET A 1 -15.55 40.74 -7.21
CA MET A 1 -16.75 41.18 -7.98
C MET A 1 -17.93 40.37 -7.48
N ALA A 2 -19.10 40.98 -7.31
CA ALA A 2 -20.31 40.22 -6.95
C ALA A 2 -20.72 39.32 -8.12
N GLU A 3 -20.97 38.04 -7.82
CA GLU A 3 -21.39 37.05 -8.80
C GLU A 3 -22.74 37.43 -9.41
N THR A 4 -22.86 37.44 -10.73
CA THR A 4 -24.13 37.80 -11.39
C THR A 4 -25.15 36.68 -11.23
N LYS A 5 -26.44 37.01 -11.31
CA LYS A 5 -27.53 36.01 -11.30
C LYS A 5 -27.36 34.98 -12.41
N ASP A 6 -26.84 35.40 -13.56
CA ASP A 6 -26.56 34.57 -14.73
C ASP A 6 -25.41 33.58 -14.47
N THR A 7 -24.32 34.05 -13.84
CA THR A 7 -23.20 33.19 -13.40
C THR A 7 -23.66 32.10 -12.43
N LYS A 8 -24.47 32.45 -11.43
CA LYS A 8 -25.00 31.47 -10.46
C LYS A 8 -25.85 30.41 -11.15
N GLN A 9 -26.68 30.81 -12.10
CA GLN A 9 -27.52 29.90 -12.87
C GLN A 9 -26.69 28.95 -13.74
N LEU A 10 -25.64 29.44 -14.40
CA LEU A 10 -24.74 28.60 -15.19
C LEU A 10 -24.04 27.53 -14.35
N VAL A 11 -23.47 27.91 -13.20
CA VAL A 11 -22.79 26.96 -12.30
C VAL A 11 -23.75 25.88 -11.82
N GLN A 12 -25.01 26.24 -11.52
CA GLN A 12 -26.04 25.27 -11.16
C GLN A 12 -26.36 24.30 -12.30
N LEU A 13 -26.47 24.77 -13.55
CA LEU A 13 -26.71 23.89 -14.69
C LEU A 13 -25.53 22.93 -14.95
N VAL A 14 -24.30 23.40 -14.73
CA VAL A 14 -23.10 22.55 -14.83
C VAL A 14 -23.10 21.47 -13.73
N GLU A 15 -23.49 21.82 -12.50
CA GLU A 15 -23.68 20.84 -11.43
C GLU A 15 -24.69 19.76 -11.82
N GLU A 16 -25.85 20.15 -12.36
CA GLU A 16 -26.89 19.22 -12.80
C GLU A 16 -26.43 18.27 -13.93
N GLU A 17 -25.55 18.72 -14.83
CA GLU A 17 -24.90 17.84 -15.80
C GLU A 17 -23.86 16.92 -15.15
N THR A 18 -23.04 17.47 -14.26
CA THR A 18 -21.96 16.74 -13.58
C THR A 18 -22.53 15.60 -12.72
N GLU A 19 -23.62 15.83 -12.00
CA GLU A 19 -24.29 14.81 -11.19
C GLU A 19 -24.84 13.63 -12.01
N LYS A 20 -25.06 13.82 -13.32
CA LYS A 20 -25.59 12.78 -14.23
C LYS A 20 -24.48 11.98 -14.92
N LEU A 21 -23.21 12.30 -14.68
CA LEU A 21 -22.08 11.55 -15.23
C LEU A 21 -22.06 10.12 -14.69
N PRO A 22 -21.63 9.14 -15.50
CA PRO A 22 -21.39 7.79 -15.01
C PRO A 22 -20.11 7.77 -14.15
N TYR A 23 -20.27 7.62 -12.84
CA TYR A 23 -19.16 7.51 -11.89
C TYR A 23 -18.83 6.05 -11.59
N VAL A 24 -17.53 5.76 -11.50
CA VAL A 24 -17.00 4.47 -11.06
C VAL A 24 -16.23 4.68 -9.76
N LEU A 25 -16.52 3.88 -8.73
CA LEU A 25 -15.75 3.89 -7.49
C LEU A 25 -14.31 3.44 -7.80
N ARG A 26 -13.34 4.26 -7.43
CA ARG A 26 -11.91 3.97 -7.51
C ARG A 26 -11.33 3.96 -6.10
N SER A 27 -10.53 2.95 -5.80
CA SER A 27 -9.94 2.75 -4.48
C SER A 27 -8.62 2.01 -4.61
N ASN A 28 -7.57 2.57 -4.03
CA ASN A 28 -6.26 1.94 -3.86
C ASN A 28 -5.64 2.39 -2.53
N ASP A 29 -4.34 2.24 -2.34
CA ASP A 29 -3.62 2.75 -1.17
C ASP A 29 -3.76 4.28 -1.02
N LEU A 30 -3.60 5.00 -2.12
CA LEU A 30 -3.55 6.47 -2.14
C LEU A 30 -4.91 7.14 -1.97
N PHE A 31 -5.99 6.55 -2.48
CA PHE A 31 -7.30 7.22 -2.51
C PHE A 31 -8.48 6.27 -2.39
N THR A 32 -9.64 6.86 -2.08
CA THR A 32 -10.96 6.26 -2.29
C THR A 32 -11.91 7.39 -2.68
N PHE A 33 -12.47 7.36 -3.90
CA PHE A 33 -13.50 8.29 -4.39
C PHE A 33 -14.15 7.75 -5.66
N SER A 34 -15.23 8.34 -6.14
CA SER A 34 -15.84 7.97 -7.43
C SER A 34 -15.41 8.93 -8.54
N GLN A 35 -15.03 8.42 -9.70
CA GLN A 35 -14.54 9.23 -10.82
C GLN A 35 -15.34 8.98 -12.09
N SER A 36 -15.59 10.02 -12.88
CA SER A 36 -16.14 9.89 -14.23
C SER A 36 -15.06 9.46 -15.23
N CYS A 37 -15.47 9.09 -16.45
CA CYS A 37 -14.56 9.09 -17.58
C CYS A 37 -14.10 10.52 -17.91
N ASP A 38 -13.05 10.66 -18.72
CA ASP A 38 -12.68 11.97 -19.29
C ASP A 38 -13.81 12.51 -20.17
N VAL A 39 -14.07 13.82 -20.07
CA VAL A 39 -15.10 14.55 -20.81
C VAL A 39 -14.89 14.45 -22.32
N ILE A 40 -13.65 14.29 -22.81
CA ILE A 40 -13.39 14.06 -24.23
C ILE A 40 -14.13 12.81 -24.76
N ASN A 41 -14.33 11.80 -23.91
CA ASN A 41 -15.00 10.56 -24.28
C ASN A 41 -16.54 10.68 -24.25
N LEU A 42 -17.09 11.81 -23.80
CA LEU A 42 -18.53 12.08 -23.83
C LEU A 42 -19.02 12.52 -25.22
N CYS A 43 -18.10 12.84 -26.14
CA CYS A 43 -18.38 13.14 -27.55
C CYS A 43 -17.51 12.29 -28.49
N PRO A 44 -17.87 11.01 -28.72
CA PRO A 44 -17.09 10.10 -29.56
C PRO A 44 -17.10 10.47 -31.06
N ASP A 45 -18.20 11.09 -31.51
CA ASP A 45 -18.42 11.44 -32.90
C ASP A 45 -18.38 12.96 -33.03
N GLY A 46 -17.40 13.51 -33.76
CA GLY A 46 -17.22 14.95 -33.98
C GLY A 46 -18.34 15.66 -34.75
N ASN A 47 -19.60 15.22 -34.63
CA ASN A 47 -20.77 15.74 -35.33
C ASN A 47 -21.73 16.43 -34.35
N SER A 48 -21.99 17.72 -34.62
CA SER A 48 -23.08 18.58 -34.11
C SER A 48 -23.32 18.58 -32.60
N SER A 49 -23.05 19.74 -31.98
CA SER A 49 -23.34 20.08 -30.58
C SER A 49 -24.82 19.97 -30.16
N GLU A 50 -25.74 19.65 -31.06
CA GLU A 50 -27.18 19.66 -30.82
C GLU A 50 -27.69 18.39 -30.10
N ASP A 51 -26.99 17.25 -30.23
CA ASP A 51 -27.37 15.97 -29.59
C ASP A 51 -26.41 15.54 -28.45
N CYS A 52 -25.49 16.42 -28.03
CA CYS A 52 -24.60 16.12 -26.91
C CYS A 52 -25.40 15.98 -25.61
N LYS A 53 -25.20 14.87 -24.88
CA LYS A 53 -25.86 14.64 -23.57
C LYS A 53 -25.35 15.58 -22.47
N PHE A 54 -24.14 16.13 -22.63
CA PHE A 54 -23.44 16.96 -21.64
C PHE A 54 -22.84 18.23 -22.29
N PRO A 55 -23.67 19.09 -22.90
CA PRO A 55 -23.21 20.22 -23.71
C PRO A 55 -22.44 21.26 -22.90
N LEU A 56 -22.75 21.47 -21.61
CA LEU A 56 -22.04 22.43 -20.78
C LEU A 56 -20.65 21.93 -20.40
N LEU A 57 -20.49 20.62 -20.13
CA LEU A 57 -19.18 20.04 -19.84
C LEU A 57 -18.26 20.06 -21.07
N VAL A 58 -18.81 19.77 -22.25
CA VAL A 58 -18.07 19.87 -23.52
C VAL A 58 -17.71 21.32 -23.81
N GLY A 59 -18.66 22.24 -23.64
CA GLY A 59 -18.41 23.68 -23.78
C GLY A 59 -17.36 24.18 -22.80
N PHE A 60 -17.34 23.67 -21.57
CA PHE A 60 -16.30 24.00 -20.59
C PHE A 60 -14.93 23.49 -21.03
N ARG A 61 -14.83 22.26 -21.56
CA ARG A 61 -13.58 21.75 -22.12
C ARG A 61 -13.08 22.62 -23.28
N THR A 62 -13.97 23.05 -24.17
CA THR A 62 -13.64 23.99 -25.25
C THR A 62 -13.15 25.32 -24.68
N PHE A 63 -13.80 25.88 -23.66
CA PHE A 63 -13.34 27.08 -22.97
C PHE A 63 -11.95 26.92 -22.34
N LEU A 64 -11.64 25.75 -21.74
CA LEU A 64 -10.31 25.46 -21.23
C LEU A 64 -9.24 25.51 -22.33
N LEU A 65 -9.54 24.97 -23.51
CA LEU A 65 -8.62 24.95 -24.65
C LEU A 65 -8.47 26.31 -25.34
N ASP A 66 -9.58 27.00 -25.59
CA ASP A 66 -9.60 28.20 -26.42
C ASP A 66 -9.23 29.47 -25.64
N CYS A 67 -9.54 29.49 -24.34
CA CYS A 67 -9.37 30.68 -23.50
C CYS A 67 -8.35 30.47 -22.38
N VAL A 68 -8.49 29.40 -21.60
CA VAL A 68 -7.67 29.21 -20.38
C VAL A 68 -6.25 28.77 -20.73
N LEU A 69 -6.06 27.89 -21.72
CA LEU A 69 -4.75 27.40 -22.13
C LEU A 69 -3.84 28.52 -22.67
N PRO A 70 -4.27 29.39 -23.61
CA PRO A 70 -3.46 30.53 -24.04
C PRO A 70 -3.15 31.46 -22.88
N TRP A 71 -4.14 31.75 -22.03
CA TRP A 71 -3.94 32.57 -20.85
C TRP A 71 -2.90 31.97 -19.89
N LEU A 72 -2.94 30.66 -19.62
CA LEU A 72 -1.96 29.95 -18.80
C LEU A 72 -0.56 30.01 -19.40
N LYS A 73 -0.41 29.83 -20.72
CA LYS A 73 0.88 29.99 -21.41
C LYS A 73 1.45 31.38 -21.16
N ASP A 74 0.62 32.41 -21.30
CA ASP A 74 1.04 33.81 -21.14
C ASP A 74 1.46 34.14 -19.70
N ILE A 75 0.71 33.68 -18.69
CA ILE A 75 1.00 34.03 -17.29
C ILE A 75 2.08 33.16 -16.63
N THR A 76 2.30 31.93 -17.11
CA THR A 76 3.27 30.99 -16.51
C THR A 76 4.56 30.85 -17.31
N ASN A 77 4.55 31.18 -18.61
CA ASN A 77 5.60 30.84 -19.56
C ASN A 77 5.90 29.33 -19.68
N ILE A 78 4.97 28.46 -19.26
CA ILE A 78 5.10 27.02 -19.41
C ILE A 78 4.75 26.64 -20.87
N PRO A 79 5.59 25.84 -21.56
CA PRO A 79 5.32 25.41 -22.92
C PRO A 79 4.23 24.31 -22.96
N LEU A 80 2.97 24.69 -22.82
CA LEU A 80 1.85 23.75 -22.90
C LEU A 80 1.58 23.30 -24.35
N TYR A 81 1.18 22.04 -24.54
CA TYR A 81 0.75 21.52 -25.83
C TYR A 81 -0.63 22.05 -26.19
N ASP A 82 -0.81 22.43 -27.46
CA ASP A 82 -2.12 22.82 -27.97
C ASP A 82 -3.10 21.64 -27.97
N ASN A 83 -4.39 21.92 -27.74
CA ASN A 83 -5.49 20.94 -27.79
C ASN A 83 -5.40 19.76 -26.80
N LYS A 84 -4.46 19.77 -25.84
CA LYS A 84 -4.28 18.68 -24.88
C LYS A 84 -4.60 19.11 -23.45
N VAL A 85 -5.84 18.83 -23.05
CA VAL A 85 -6.33 18.96 -21.68
C VAL A 85 -7.11 17.70 -21.31
N ASP A 86 -6.79 17.16 -20.14
CA ASP A 86 -7.58 16.13 -19.48
C ASP A 86 -8.63 16.82 -18.61
N LEU A 87 -9.87 16.31 -18.63
CA LEU A 87 -10.95 16.85 -17.82
C LEU A 87 -11.82 15.70 -17.31
N THR A 88 -11.76 15.45 -16.01
CA THR A 88 -12.57 14.45 -15.33
C THR A 88 -13.38 15.10 -14.21
N SER A 89 -14.40 14.40 -13.73
CA SER A 89 -15.08 14.76 -12.48
C SER A 89 -14.77 13.73 -11.40
N SER A 90 -14.50 14.22 -10.19
CA SER A 90 -14.46 13.39 -8.98
C SER A 90 -15.60 13.75 -8.06
N PHE A 91 -16.14 12.69 -7.44
CA PHE A 91 -17.20 12.71 -6.46
C PHE A 91 -16.69 12.03 -5.18
N TYR A 92 -16.56 12.81 -4.11
CA TYR A 92 -16.20 12.31 -2.79
C TYR A 92 -17.44 12.30 -1.88
N LYS A 93 -17.77 11.13 -1.34
CA LYS A 93 -18.76 10.95 -0.27
C LYS A 93 -18.07 10.91 1.09
N GLN A 94 -18.85 10.84 2.17
CA GLN A 94 -18.32 10.66 3.51
C GLN A 94 -17.32 9.48 3.59
N GLY A 95 -16.15 9.72 4.18
CA GLY A 95 -15.08 8.74 4.33
C GLY A 95 -14.13 8.64 3.14
N ASP A 96 -14.43 9.29 2.01
CA ASP A 96 -13.56 9.35 0.84
C ASP A 96 -12.43 10.38 1.04
N TYR A 97 -11.29 10.13 0.40
CA TYR A 97 -10.05 10.89 0.58
C TYR A 97 -9.11 10.70 -0.62
N LEU A 98 -8.08 11.56 -0.72
CA LEU A 98 -6.92 11.39 -1.62
C LEU A 98 -5.68 11.85 -0.87
N LEU A 99 -4.76 10.92 -0.56
CA LEU A 99 -3.60 11.17 0.30
C LEU A 99 -2.48 11.93 -0.42
N CYS A 100 -1.41 12.22 0.31
CA CYS A 100 -0.30 13.05 -0.15
C CYS A 100 0.40 12.50 -1.41
N HIS A 101 0.37 13.27 -2.50
CA HIS A 101 1.02 12.99 -3.79
C HIS A 101 1.42 14.31 -4.48
N ASP A 102 2.18 14.26 -5.58
CA ASP A 102 2.72 15.44 -6.27
C ASP A 102 2.16 15.68 -7.68
N ASP A 103 1.31 14.78 -8.18
CA ASP A 103 0.74 14.76 -9.53
C ASP A 103 1.74 14.58 -10.69
N VAL A 104 3.00 14.24 -10.39
CA VAL A 104 4.04 14.08 -11.41
C VAL A 104 3.80 12.79 -12.20
N LEU A 105 3.31 12.96 -13.43
CA LEU A 105 3.26 11.94 -14.46
C LEU A 105 3.70 12.54 -15.80
N GLU A 106 4.06 11.68 -16.76
CA GLU A 106 4.51 12.10 -18.08
C GLU A 106 3.52 13.07 -18.74
N GLY A 107 4.05 14.19 -19.24
CA GLY A 107 3.27 15.22 -19.91
C GLY A 107 2.49 16.18 -19.01
N ARG A 108 2.19 15.87 -17.74
CA ARG A 108 1.43 16.76 -16.85
C ARG A 108 2.25 17.98 -16.46
N ARG A 109 1.68 19.19 -16.63
CA ARG A 109 2.40 20.45 -16.34
C ARG A 109 1.64 21.45 -15.49
N VAL A 110 0.33 21.58 -15.66
CA VAL A 110 -0.50 22.44 -14.81
C VAL A 110 -1.73 21.65 -14.40
N ALA A 111 -1.87 21.36 -13.12
CA ALA A 111 -3.07 20.78 -12.55
C ALA A 111 -4.10 21.89 -12.29
N PHE A 112 -5.38 21.60 -12.48
CA PHE A 112 -6.47 22.52 -12.14
C PHE A 112 -7.65 21.81 -11.50
N ILE A 113 -8.40 22.55 -10.68
CA ILE A 113 -9.59 22.09 -9.97
C ILE A 113 -10.64 23.20 -10.00
N TRP A 114 -11.84 22.86 -10.44
CA TRP A 114 -13.04 23.69 -10.33
C TRP A 114 -14.03 23.03 -9.37
N TYR A 115 -14.31 23.72 -8.27
CA TYR A 115 -15.12 23.20 -7.18
C TYR A 115 -16.62 23.47 -7.40
N ILE A 116 -17.40 22.39 -7.43
CA ILE A 116 -18.86 22.39 -7.53
C ILE A 116 -19.41 21.83 -6.22
N VAL A 117 -19.14 22.55 -5.13
CA VAL A 117 -19.65 22.21 -3.79
C VAL A 117 -20.89 23.05 -3.45
N PRO A 118 -21.72 22.62 -2.48
CA PRO A 118 -22.77 23.44 -1.89
C PRO A 118 -22.28 24.82 -1.43
N GLU A 119 -23.13 25.86 -1.52
CA GLU A 119 -22.79 27.23 -1.08
C GLU A 119 -22.42 27.30 0.42
N ASN A 120 -22.95 26.38 1.23
CA ASN A 120 -22.74 26.30 2.67
C ASN A 120 -21.64 25.31 3.09
N TRP A 121 -20.77 24.86 2.16
CA TRP A 121 -19.67 23.96 2.50
C TRP A 121 -18.79 24.55 3.61
N ASN A 122 -18.53 23.76 4.65
CA ASN A 122 -17.70 24.17 5.77
C ASN A 122 -16.60 23.13 6.00
N GLY A 123 -15.33 23.49 5.73
CA GLY A 123 -14.22 22.55 5.88
C GLY A 123 -14.06 21.95 7.28
N GLN A 124 -14.48 22.65 8.35
CA GLN A 124 -14.43 22.13 9.72
C GLN A 124 -15.48 21.04 9.99
N ILE A 125 -16.58 21.03 9.24
CA ILE A 125 -17.70 20.09 9.42
C ILE A 125 -17.67 19.02 8.34
N ASP A 126 -17.51 19.43 7.09
CA ASP A 126 -17.61 18.60 5.90
C ASP A 126 -16.26 18.00 5.50
N GLY A 127 -15.12 18.54 5.94
CA GLY A 127 -13.79 18.12 5.49
C GLY A 127 -13.55 18.42 4.00
N GLY A 128 -12.83 17.54 3.31
CA GLY A 128 -12.61 17.64 1.87
C GLY A 128 -11.72 18.81 1.43
N GLU A 129 -10.89 19.33 2.33
CA GLU A 129 -10.00 20.46 2.10
C GLU A 129 -8.80 20.02 1.25
N LEU A 130 -8.33 20.92 0.38
CA LEU A 130 -7.05 20.74 -0.30
C LEU A 130 -5.93 21.20 0.63
N GLN A 131 -5.04 20.29 1.03
CA GLN A 131 -3.87 20.61 1.84
C GLN A 131 -2.61 20.56 0.98
N LEU A 132 -1.77 21.58 1.12
CA LEU A 132 -0.47 21.70 0.44
C LEU A 132 0.65 21.47 1.46
N PHE A 133 1.67 20.72 1.07
CA PHE A 133 2.81 20.41 1.94
C PHE A 133 4.04 21.26 1.61
N GLU A 134 4.81 21.61 2.64
CA GLU A 134 6.21 21.99 2.44
C GLU A 134 7.03 20.77 1.98
N SER A 135 8.15 21.02 1.30
CA SER A 135 9.03 19.95 0.81
C SER A 135 10.50 20.27 1.04
N GLN A 136 11.25 19.22 1.38
CA GLN A 136 12.70 19.25 1.58
C GLN A 136 13.42 18.31 0.61
N PRO A 137 14.65 18.64 0.17
CA PRO A 137 15.43 17.77 -0.70
C PRO A 137 15.87 16.51 0.05
N VAL A 138 16.06 15.41 -0.68
CA VAL A 138 16.55 14.13 -0.13
C VAL A 138 18.09 14.13 -0.12
N GLY A 139 18.71 14.15 1.06
CA GLY A 139 20.16 14.01 1.28
C GLY A 139 20.81 15.22 1.98
N ASP A 140 21.71 14.95 2.92
CA ASP A 140 22.46 15.97 3.67
C ASP A 140 23.77 16.40 2.98
N ASP A 141 24.14 15.74 1.88
CA ASP A 141 25.46 15.92 1.27
C ASP A 141 25.43 17.05 0.24
N TYR A 142 25.86 18.25 0.69
CA TYR A 142 26.03 19.47 -0.09
C TYR A 142 26.89 19.32 -1.39
N ASN A 143 27.45 18.14 -1.65
CA ASN A 143 28.43 17.89 -2.71
C ASN A 143 28.02 16.87 -3.79
N ARG A 144 26.81 16.30 -3.76
CA ARG A 144 26.25 15.61 -4.94
C ARG A 144 25.24 16.53 -5.59
N GLU A 145 25.33 16.71 -6.91
CA GLU A 145 24.29 17.39 -7.68
C GLU A 145 22.94 16.82 -7.24
N ASN A 146 22.09 17.65 -6.62
CA ASN A 146 20.81 17.20 -6.10
C ASN A 146 20.05 16.53 -7.26
N ASP A 147 19.77 15.23 -7.15
CA ASP A 147 18.99 14.46 -8.13
C ASP A 147 17.56 15.01 -8.35
N GLY A 148 17.18 16.14 -7.75
CA GLY A 148 15.85 16.75 -7.86
C GLY A 148 14.78 16.04 -7.04
N LYS A 149 15.17 15.19 -6.08
CA LYS A 149 14.25 14.42 -5.21
C LYS A 149 13.84 15.25 -4.00
N PHE A 150 12.54 15.28 -3.72
CA PHE A 150 11.98 15.95 -2.54
C PHE A 150 11.04 15.01 -1.78
N PHE A 151 10.86 15.29 -0.49
CA PHE A 151 9.83 14.65 0.33
C PHE A 151 8.97 15.71 1.04
N PRO A 152 7.66 15.46 1.22
CA PRO A 152 6.78 16.34 1.96
C PRO A 152 7.09 16.28 3.46
N THR A 153 6.98 17.41 4.15
CA THR A 153 7.22 17.50 5.60
C THR A 153 5.95 17.81 6.37
N THR A 154 5.49 19.05 6.31
CA THR A 154 4.35 19.55 7.08
C THR A 154 3.37 20.27 6.18
N ILE A 155 2.11 20.39 6.62
CA ILE A 155 1.08 21.12 5.90
C ILE A 155 1.37 22.62 6.02
N SER A 156 1.62 23.28 4.89
CA SER A 156 1.84 24.72 4.83
C SER A 156 0.54 25.50 4.70
N THR A 157 -0.40 24.96 3.91
CA THR A 157 -1.63 25.66 3.52
C THR A 157 -2.79 24.68 3.47
N THR A 158 -3.95 25.11 3.97
CA THR A 158 -5.21 24.38 3.85
C THR A 158 -6.24 25.27 3.14
N ILE A 159 -6.83 24.76 2.07
CA ILE A 159 -7.74 25.49 1.20
C ILE A 159 -9.10 24.78 1.21
N GLN A 160 -10.11 25.46 1.76
CA GLN A 160 -11.47 24.97 1.75
C GLN A 160 -12.09 25.08 0.36
N PRO A 161 -12.73 24.01 -0.17
CA PRO A 161 -13.41 24.11 -1.44
C PRO A 161 -14.59 25.07 -1.30
N LYS A 162 -14.71 25.97 -2.26
CA LYS A 162 -15.81 26.94 -2.32
C LYS A 162 -16.51 26.80 -3.65
N ARG A 163 -17.82 26.95 -3.66
CA ARG A 163 -18.61 26.91 -4.88
C ARG A 163 -18.05 27.90 -5.90
N ASN A 164 -17.88 27.45 -7.14
CA ASN A 164 -17.34 28.22 -8.25
C ASN A 164 -15.90 28.73 -8.05
N MET A 165 -15.13 28.08 -7.19
CA MET A 165 -13.70 28.37 -7.05
C MET A 165 -12.90 27.57 -8.07
N PHE A 166 -12.12 28.26 -8.90
CA PHE A 166 -11.14 27.66 -9.82
C PHE A 166 -9.73 27.84 -9.25
N LEU A 167 -8.99 26.74 -9.09
CA LEU A 167 -7.64 26.68 -8.56
C LEU A 167 -6.74 25.95 -9.55
N PHE A 168 -5.48 26.38 -9.69
CA PHE A 168 -4.49 25.68 -10.48
C PHE A 168 -3.10 25.85 -9.89
N PHE A 169 -2.20 24.93 -10.19
CA PHE A 169 -0.79 24.98 -9.78
C PHE A 169 0.09 24.25 -10.80
N GLU A 170 1.37 24.63 -10.86
CA GLU A 170 2.37 23.91 -11.65
C GLU A 170 2.64 22.53 -11.02
N VAL A 171 2.61 21.49 -11.85
CA VAL A 171 3.04 20.14 -11.47
C VAL A 171 4.56 20.13 -11.41
N SER A 172 5.12 19.69 -10.30
CA SER A 172 6.56 19.60 -10.07
C SER A 172 6.88 18.52 -9.04
N PRO A 173 8.15 18.08 -8.90
CA PRO A 173 8.57 17.20 -7.82
C PRO A 173 8.37 17.76 -6.39
N ARG A 174 7.82 18.98 -6.25
CA ARG A 174 7.57 19.68 -4.99
C ARG A 174 6.10 19.99 -4.74
N SER A 175 5.21 19.74 -5.70
CA SER A 175 3.78 20.07 -5.60
C SER A 175 2.98 19.08 -4.76
N PHE A 176 3.52 18.68 -3.61
CA PHE A 176 2.88 17.74 -2.71
C PHE A 176 1.58 18.31 -2.13
N HIS A 177 0.49 17.57 -2.30
CA HIS A 177 -0.82 17.94 -1.83
C HIS A 177 -1.71 16.72 -1.54
N GLN A 178 -2.81 16.95 -0.83
CA GLN A 178 -3.82 15.93 -0.54
C GLN A 178 -5.22 16.54 -0.46
N VAL A 179 -6.25 15.71 -0.60
CA VAL A 179 -7.63 16.02 -0.25
C VAL A 179 -7.96 15.32 1.07
N THR A 180 -8.23 16.11 2.12
CA THR A 180 -8.60 15.55 3.43
C THR A 180 -9.89 14.76 3.34
N GLU A 181 -10.07 13.82 4.27
CA GLU A 181 -11.29 13.01 4.35
C GLU A 181 -12.54 13.90 4.34
N VAL A 182 -13.53 13.52 3.54
CA VAL A 182 -14.86 14.14 3.61
C VAL A 182 -15.59 13.58 4.83
N LEU A 183 -15.91 14.44 5.79
CA LEU A 183 -16.56 14.09 7.05
C LEU A 183 -18.08 14.30 7.01
N GLY A 184 -18.53 15.21 6.14
CA GLY A 184 -19.93 15.57 5.94
C GLY A 184 -20.66 14.58 5.03
N TYR A 185 -21.99 14.70 5.00
CA TYR A 185 -22.85 13.94 4.07
C TYR A 185 -23.06 14.66 2.75
N SER A 186 -22.66 15.94 2.68
CA SER A 186 -22.71 16.75 1.48
C SER A 186 -21.77 16.20 0.41
N LYS A 187 -22.19 16.31 -0.85
CA LYS A 187 -21.39 15.85 -2.00
C LYS A 187 -20.25 16.84 -2.28
N ARG A 188 -19.00 16.37 -2.23
CA ARG A 188 -17.87 17.16 -2.74
C ARG A 188 -17.64 16.79 -4.20
N ILE A 189 -18.15 17.60 -5.11
CA ILE A 189 -17.94 17.46 -6.55
C ILE A 189 -16.88 18.46 -7.02
N SER A 190 -15.98 17.98 -7.87
CA SER A 190 -15.01 18.83 -8.58
C SER A 190 -14.81 18.36 -10.00
N LEU A 191 -14.68 19.30 -10.93
CA LEU A 191 -14.11 19.08 -12.26
C LEU A 191 -12.61 19.40 -12.18
N HIS A 192 -11.75 18.50 -12.64
CA HIS A 192 -10.30 18.66 -12.50
C HIS A 192 -9.56 17.93 -13.62
N GLY A 193 -8.28 18.27 -13.78
CA GLY A 193 -7.40 17.59 -14.70
C GLY A 193 -6.11 18.36 -14.92
N TRP A 194 -5.47 18.11 -16.06
CA TRP A 194 -4.14 18.63 -16.35
C TRP A 194 -4.05 19.24 -17.75
N PHE A 195 -3.39 20.38 -17.85
CA PHE A 195 -2.82 20.85 -19.10
C PHE A 195 -1.46 20.21 -19.29
N HIS A 196 -1.22 19.72 -20.51
CA HIS A 196 -0.03 18.94 -20.83
C HIS A 196 1.06 19.79 -21.49
N GLY A 197 2.31 19.35 -21.40
CA GLY A 197 3.46 19.93 -22.08
C GLY A 197 4.66 18.97 -22.06
N PRO A 198 5.87 19.43 -22.41
CA PRO A 198 7.08 18.64 -22.30
C PRO A 198 7.26 18.10 -20.88
N SER A 199 7.55 16.81 -20.77
CA SER A 199 7.78 16.13 -19.50
C SER A 199 8.88 16.81 -18.70
N LEU A 200 8.68 16.85 -17.39
CA LEU A 200 9.73 17.21 -16.45
C LEU A 200 10.84 16.16 -16.54
N TRP A 201 12.09 16.55 -16.30
CA TRP A 201 13.21 15.60 -16.28
C TRP A 201 12.89 14.45 -15.32
N THR A 202 13.12 13.22 -15.76
CA THR A 202 12.83 12.01 -14.99
C THR A 202 13.80 11.93 -13.82
N VAL A 203 13.34 12.35 -12.65
CA VAL A 203 14.02 12.06 -11.40
C VAL A 203 13.84 10.56 -11.14
N SER A 204 14.95 9.82 -11.01
CA SER A 204 14.90 8.40 -10.67
C SER A 204 14.27 8.23 -9.28
N ASN A 205 13.03 7.73 -9.21
CA ASN A 205 12.31 7.52 -7.94
C ASN A 205 12.89 6.39 -7.07
N LYS A 206 13.96 5.71 -7.50
CA LYS A 206 14.68 4.72 -6.70
C LYS A 206 15.45 5.42 -5.58
N ILE A 207 14.76 5.74 -4.50
CA ILE A 207 15.39 5.92 -3.18
C ILE A 207 15.31 4.54 -2.55
N VAL A 208 16.44 3.84 -2.46
CA VAL A 208 16.55 2.66 -1.59
C VAL A 208 17.31 3.15 -0.37
N GLN A 209 16.62 3.68 0.64
CA GLN A 209 17.25 3.68 1.97
C GLN A 209 17.20 2.23 2.43
N SER A 210 18.36 1.65 2.71
CA SER A 210 18.39 0.29 3.24
C SER A 210 17.67 0.29 4.59
N ILE A 211 16.68 -0.58 4.73
CA ILE A 211 16.13 -0.87 6.05
C ILE A 211 17.26 -1.48 6.88
N GLU A 212 17.42 -0.98 8.10
CA GLU A 212 18.38 -1.53 9.06
C GLU A 212 18.06 -3.01 9.28
N LYS A 213 18.99 -3.88 8.84
CA LYS A 213 18.94 -5.31 9.06
C LYS A 213 19.46 -5.58 10.47
N ILE A 214 18.62 -6.07 11.37
CA ILE A 214 19.04 -6.43 12.73
C ILE A 214 19.25 -7.94 12.86
N SER A 215 20.17 -8.32 13.75
CA SER A 215 20.37 -9.72 14.13
C SER A 215 19.39 -10.13 15.23
N PRO A 216 18.95 -11.39 15.24
CA PRO A 216 18.13 -11.94 16.33
C PRO A 216 18.85 -11.90 17.68
N ILE A 217 18.07 -11.90 18.77
CA ILE A 217 18.62 -11.91 20.14
C ILE A 217 18.24 -13.18 20.90
N HIS A 218 19.03 -13.52 21.91
CA HIS A 218 18.64 -14.55 22.87
C HIS A 218 17.66 -13.99 23.92
N ILE A 219 16.71 -14.82 24.35
CA ILE A 219 15.78 -14.54 25.45
C ILE A 219 15.61 -15.78 26.35
N GLU A 220 15.14 -15.54 27.57
CA GLU A 220 14.88 -16.58 28.56
C GLU A 220 13.70 -17.48 28.13
N GLU A 221 13.82 -18.80 28.31
CA GLU A 221 12.79 -19.76 27.89
C GLU A 221 11.45 -19.52 28.59
N GLU A 222 11.50 -19.14 29.87
CA GLU A 222 10.32 -18.83 30.67
C GLU A 222 9.53 -17.65 30.09
N LEU A 223 10.19 -16.70 29.42
CA LEU A 223 9.52 -15.57 28.79
C LEU A 223 8.61 -16.07 27.65
N ILE A 224 9.07 -17.05 26.88
CA ILE A 224 8.33 -17.61 25.74
C ILE A 224 7.03 -18.24 26.25
N TYR A 225 7.08 -19.13 27.24
CA TYR A 225 5.90 -19.82 27.78
C TYR A 225 4.95 -18.90 28.53
N GLN A 226 5.43 -17.79 29.08
CA GLN A 226 4.55 -16.78 29.67
C GLN A 226 3.74 -16.02 28.62
N TRP A 227 4.33 -15.77 27.45
CA TRP A 227 3.76 -14.91 26.42
C TRP A 227 2.94 -15.67 25.39
N ILE A 228 3.41 -16.80 24.87
CA ILE A 228 2.76 -17.50 23.76
C ILE A 228 1.74 -18.50 24.30
N ASN A 229 0.57 -18.57 23.66
CA ASN A 229 -0.47 -19.51 24.01
C ASN A 229 0.01 -20.97 23.80
N PRO A 230 -0.10 -21.86 24.81
CA PRO A 230 0.42 -23.22 24.74
C PRO A 230 -0.05 -24.08 23.56
N VAL A 231 -1.20 -23.76 22.98
CA VAL A 231 -1.73 -24.42 21.77
C VAL A 231 -0.73 -24.35 20.61
N TYR A 232 0.10 -23.31 20.55
CA TYR A 232 1.11 -23.13 19.50
C TYR A 232 2.43 -23.88 19.76
N PHE A 233 2.52 -24.66 20.85
CA PHE A 233 3.60 -25.63 21.08
C PHE A 233 3.15 -27.08 20.86
N ASP A 234 1.86 -27.31 20.65
CA ASP A 234 1.33 -28.66 20.41
C ASP A 234 1.68 -29.14 19.00
N SER A 235 2.34 -30.30 18.89
CA SER A 235 2.84 -30.82 17.61
C SER A 235 1.72 -31.13 16.60
N GLU A 236 0.54 -31.56 17.06
CA GLU A 236 -0.60 -31.83 16.18
C GLU A 236 -1.16 -30.52 15.61
N GLN A 237 -1.27 -29.48 16.45
CA GLN A 237 -1.71 -28.15 16.03
C GLN A 237 -0.70 -27.50 15.07
N ILE A 238 0.59 -27.50 15.42
CA ILE A 238 1.66 -26.99 14.53
C ILE A 238 1.58 -27.66 13.16
N THR A 239 1.38 -28.97 13.11
CA THR A 239 1.27 -29.71 11.84
C THR A 239 0.04 -29.25 11.02
N LYS A 240 -1.11 -29.04 11.67
CA LYS A 240 -2.32 -28.52 10.99
C LYS A 240 -2.11 -27.10 10.47
N ILE A 241 -1.51 -26.25 11.29
CA ILE A 241 -1.20 -24.86 10.96
C ILE A 241 -0.25 -24.80 9.76
N ARG A 242 0.86 -25.56 9.80
CA ARG A 242 1.85 -25.66 8.72
C ARG A 242 1.23 -26.10 7.40
N ARG A 243 0.38 -27.15 7.43
CA ARG A 243 -0.32 -27.61 6.22
C ARG A 243 -1.23 -26.54 5.63
N ARG A 244 -1.93 -25.78 6.48
CA ARG A 244 -2.75 -24.66 6.01
C ARG A 244 -1.88 -23.57 5.40
N PHE A 245 -0.84 -23.15 6.10
CA PHE A 245 0.08 -22.10 5.65
C PHE A 245 0.73 -22.47 4.31
N HIS A 246 1.19 -23.71 4.14
CA HIS A 246 1.76 -24.19 2.87
C HIS A 246 0.79 -24.04 1.69
N ARG A 247 -0.53 -24.18 1.91
CA ARG A 247 -1.53 -24.10 0.84
C ARG A 247 -1.86 -22.66 0.45
N THR A 248 -1.80 -21.73 1.40
CA THR A 248 -2.34 -20.36 1.21
C THR A 248 -1.27 -19.27 1.30
N SER A 249 -0.05 -19.59 1.76
CA SER A 249 1.02 -18.63 2.09
C SER A 249 0.59 -17.54 3.08
N GLU A 250 -0.53 -17.74 3.76
CA GLU A 250 -1.08 -16.85 4.77
C GLU A 250 -1.72 -17.66 5.90
N ILE A 251 -1.68 -17.12 7.11
CA ILE A 251 -2.52 -17.60 8.21
C ILE A 251 -2.73 -16.51 9.27
N GLN A 252 -3.90 -16.51 9.89
CA GLN A 252 -4.17 -15.74 11.10
C GLN A 252 -4.39 -16.67 12.30
N LEU A 253 -3.51 -16.54 13.30
CA LEU A 253 -3.47 -17.34 14.53
C LEU A 253 -4.12 -16.55 15.67
N THR A 254 -5.34 -16.93 16.04
CA THR A 254 -6.13 -16.21 17.05
C THR A 254 -5.66 -16.52 18.47
N THR A 255 -5.83 -15.58 19.41
CA THR A 255 -5.40 -15.73 20.81
C THR A 255 -3.93 -16.13 20.93
N PHE A 256 -3.07 -15.51 20.12
CA PHE A 256 -1.65 -15.86 20.02
C PHE A 256 -0.90 -15.60 21.32
N ILE A 257 -1.13 -14.43 21.91
CA ILE A 257 -0.58 -14.10 23.23
C ILE A 257 -1.48 -14.67 24.32
N ASN A 258 -0.88 -15.23 25.36
CA ASN A 258 -1.56 -15.69 26.57
C ASN A 258 -2.46 -14.57 27.12
N ALA A 259 -3.71 -14.90 27.45
CA ALA A 259 -4.72 -13.93 27.87
C ALA A 259 -4.28 -13.03 29.04
N LYS A 260 -3.46 -13.53 29.96
CA LYS A 260 -2.94 -12.73 31.09
C LYS A 260 -1.96 -11.66 30.59
N LYS A 261 -0.94 -12.05 29.83
CA LYS A 261 0.06 -11.12 29.27
C LYS A 261 -0.56 -10.15 28.28
N TRP A 262 -1.51 -10.61 27.48
CA TRP A 262 -2.25 -9.75 26.57
C TRP A 262 -2.99 -8.63 27.31
N LYS A 263 -3.73 -8.95 28.39
CA LYS A 263 -4.40 -7.93 29.22
C LYS A 263 -3.42 -6.95 29.87
N GLU A 264 -2.29 -7.44 30.40
CA GLU A 264 -1.23 -6.59 30.96
C GLU A 264 -0.66 -5.63 29.91
N LEU A 265 -0.40 -6.13 28.69
CA LEU A 265 0.09 -5.33 27.58
C LEU A 265 -0.92 -4.26 27.16
N VAL A 266 -2.20 -4.64 26.98
CA VAL A 266 -3.27 -3.71 26.59
C VAL A 266 -3.44 -2.59 27.61
N GLN A 267 -3.52 -2.93 28.89
CA GLN A 267 -3.61 -1.93 29.97
C GLN A 267 -2.42 -0.97 29.96
N CYS A 268 -1.22 -1.49 29.72
CA CYS A 268 -0.01 -0.68 29.65
C CYS A 268 -0.04 0.28 28.45
N ILE A 269 -0.28 -0.21 27.23
CA ILE A 269 -0.18 0.61 26.01
C ILE A 269 -1.29 1.66 25.91
N GLN A 270 -2.49 1.36 26.41
CA GLN A 270 -3.57 2.34 26.49
C GLN A 270 -3.26 3.46 27.51
N GLY A 271 -2.51 3.14 28.57
CA GLY A 271 -2.07 4.10 29.58
C GLY A 271 -0.83 4.92 29.20
N LEU A 272 -0.17 4.60 28.08
CA LEU A 272 1.02 5.33 27.64
C LEU A 272 0.69 6.75 27.17
N SER A 273 1.34 7.73 27.78
CA SER A 273 1.21 9.13 27.37
C SER A 273 1.84 9.43 26.01
N ALA A 274 1.46 10.56 25.41
CA ALA A 274 1.80 10.91 24.02
C ALA A 274 3.31 10.95 23.71
N HIS A 275 4.17 11.30 24.67
CA HIS A 275 5.62 11.43 24.43
C HIS A 275 6.33 10.09 24.14
N TYR A 276 5.68 8.96 24.43
CA TYR A 276 6.18 7.64 24.06
C TYR A 276 5.96 7.30 22.59
N TRP A 277 5.13 8.06 21.87
CA TRP A 277 4.73 7.77 20.51
C TRP A 277 5.41 8.75 19.55
N LEU A 278 6.28 8.25 18.68
CA LEU A 278 6.93 9.02 17.63
C LEU A 278 6.10 8.96 16.35
N HIS A 279 5.96 10.11 15.70
CA HIS A 279 5.29 10.18 14.42
C HIS A 279 6.16 9.62 13.30
N CYS A 280 5.60 8.73 12.50
CA CYS A 280 6.24 8.09 11.34
C CYS A 280 5.72 8.69 10.03
N GLY A 281 6.62 9.37 9.31
CA GLY A 281 6.42 9.89 7.95
C GLY A 281 7.46 9.35 6.96
N PRO A 282 7.65 10.00 5.79
CA PRO A 282 6.94 11.20 5.32
C PRO A 282 5.51 10.91 4.82
N PRO A 283 4.62 11.93 4.75
CA PRO A 283 3.20 11.76 4.39
C PRO A 283 2.92 11.10 3.03
N ASN A 284 3.82 11.21 2.03
CA ASN A 284 3.67 10.52 0.75
C ASN A 284 4.09 9.04 0.79
N ARG A 285 4.31 8.48 1.99
CA ARG A 285 4.65 7.07 2.22
C ARG A 285 3.85 6.48 3.38
N ARG A 286 3.82 7.17 4.51
CA ARG A 286 3.19 6.67 5.73
C ARG A 286 2.75 7.80 6.66
N ASN A 287 1.76 7.50 7.48
CA ASN A 287 1.28 8.40 8.53
C ASN A 287 0.76 7.54 9.68
N TYR A 288 1.58 7.28 10.69
CA TYR A 288 1.16 6.59 11.91
C TYR A 288 2.09 6.97 13.06
N ASN A 289 1.86 6.45 14.27
CA ASN A 289 2.80 6.61 15.37
C ASN A 289 3.39 5.26 15.78
N CYS A 290 4.67 5.22 16.16
CA CYS A 290 5.31 4.04 16.73
C CYS A 290 5.87 4.32 18.13
N LEU A 291 6.07 3.28 18.92
CA LEU A 291 6.69 3.40 20.22
C LEU A 291 8.16 3.86 20.07
N SER A 292 8.52 4.93 20.78
CA SER A 292 9.87 5.50 20.78
C SER A 292 10.91 4.52 21.29
N ASN A 293 12.04 4.43 20.58
CA ASN A 293 13.23 3.69 21.01
C ASN A 293 14.35 4.62 21.51
N THR A 294 14.12 5.93 21.62
CA THR A 294 15.18 6.92 21.93
C THR A 294 15.72 6.81 23.35
N HIS A 295 14.88 6.40 24.30
CA HIS A 295 15.28 6.14 25.68
C HIS A 295 14.72 4.78 26.11
N VAL A 296 15.45 3.72 25.75
CA VAL A 296 15.09 2.34 26.10
C VAL A 296 14.80 2.20 27.60
N SER A 297 15.47 2.95 28.47
CA SER A 297 15.21 2.91 29.92
C SER A 297 13.76 3.20 30.30
N ASP A 298 13.09 4.11 29.58
CA ASP A 298 11.84 4.73 30.01
C ASP A 298 10.60 3.98 29.50
N VAL A 299 10.79 3.07 28.53
CA VAL A 299 9.72 2.22 27.99
C VAL A 299 9.30 1.18 29.03
N PRO A 300 7.99 0.95 29.26
CA PRO A 300 7.54 -0.07 30.20
C PRO A 300 8.05 -1.47 29.87
N ASP A 301 8.35 -2.26 30.91
CA ASP A 301 8.97 -3.58 30.77
C ASP A 301 8.12 -4.57 29.97
N ILE A 302 6.79 -4.49 30.06
CA ILE A 302 5.89 -5.35 29.28
C ILE A 302 6.01 -5.09 27.77
N CYS A 303 6.20 -3.83 27.35
CA CYS A 303 6.44 -3.46 25.95
C CYS A 303 7.82 -3.93 25.49
N LYS A 304 8.85 -3.78 26.34
CA LYS A 304 10.20 -4.32 26.06
C LYS A 304 10.18 -5.83 25.89
N GLN A 305 9.42 -6.54 26.73
CA GLN A 305 9.29 -7.99 26.66
C GLN A 305 8.68 -8.46 25.34
N VAL A 306 7.56 -7.87 24.88
CA VAL A 306 6.94 -8.28 23.60
C VAL A 306 7.85 -7.95 22.41
N ILE A 307 8.54 -6.80 22.43
CA ILE A 307 9.52 -6.45 21.39
C ILE A 307 10.66 -7.47 21.38
N ARG A 308 11.26 -7.77 22.55
CA ARG A 308 12.32 -8.77 22.69
C ARG A 308 11.87 -10.16 22.22
N LEU A 309 10.63 -10.56 22.53
CA LEU A 309 10.06 -11.83 22.07
C LEU A 309 10.11 -11.92 20.54
N PHE A 310 9.60 -10.91 19.84
CA PHE A 310 9.58 -10.92 18.37
C PHE A 310 10.95 -10.70 17.73
N LYS A 311 11.94 -10.15 18.46
CA LYS A 311 13.34 -10.11 18.04
C LYS A 311 14.09 -11.43 18.25
N SER A 312 13.51 -12.39 18.97
CA SER A 312 14.30 -13.50 19.51
C SER A 312 14.58 -14.62 18.52
N GLU A 313 15.69 -15.32 18.71
CA GLU A 313 16.01 -16.60 18.03
C GLU A 313 14.91 -17.64 18.26
N ALA A 314 14.35 -17.68 19.48
CA ALA A 314 13.27 -18.59 19.80
C ALA A 314 12.00 -18.34 18.96
N MET A 315 11.68 -17.08 18.70
CA MET A 315 10.57 -16.74 17.80
C MET A 315 10.85 -17.19 16.37
N LEU A 316 12.10 -17.12 15.89
CA LEU A 316 12.46 -17.67 14.59
C LEU A 316 12.24 -19.18 14.51
N VAL A 317 12.56 -19.93 15.58
CA VAL A 317 12.27 -21.37 15.67
C VAL A 317 10.76 -21.61 15.60
N ILE A 318 9.97 -20.91 16.41
CA ILE A 318 8.50 -21.06 16.44
C ILE A 318 7.89 -20.74 15.08
N LEU A 319 8.29 -19.63 14.46
CA LEU A 319 7.82 -19.26 13.13
C LEU A 319 8.23 -20.28 12.07
N SER A 320 9.45 -20.82 12.15
CA SER A 320 9.91 -21.89 11.26
C SER A 320 9.07 -23.15 11.42
N ASP A 321 8.77 -23.55 12.65
CA ASP A 321 7.96 -24.72 12.94
C ASP A 321 6.52 -24.55 12.45
N ILE A 322 5.93 -23.38 12.65
CA ILE A 322 4.54 -23.08 12.28
C ILE A 322 4.37 -22.92 10.77
N THR A 323 5.34 -22.32 10.08
CA THR A 323 5.23 -21.99 8.65
C THR A 323 5.89 -23.01 7.73
N GLY A 324 6.92 -23.72 8.20
CA GLY A 324 7.79 -24.54 7.36
C GLY A 324 8.85 -23.76 6.59
N ILE A 325 9.00 -22.45 6.85
CA ILE A 325 10.08 -21.63 6.29
C ILE A 325 11.32 -21.77 7.18
N GLN A 326 12.50 -21.96 6.60
CA GLN A 326 13.75 -22.16 7.34
C GLN A 326 14.31 -20.82 7.86
N LEU A 327 13.72 -20.25 8.90
CA LEU A 327 14.23 -19.02 9.56
C LEU A 327 15.24 -19.31 10.67
N HIS A 328 15.39 -20.55 11.12
CA HIS A 328 16.39 -20.91 12.13
C HIS A 328 16.84 -22.37 12.01
N PRO A 329 18.15 -22.69 12.05
CA PRO A 329 18.69 -24.06 11.87
C PRO A 329 18.10 -25.13 12.80
N SER A 330 17.69 -24.74 14.00
CA SER A 330 17.14 -25.67 15.01
C SER A 330 15.66 -26.00 14.86
N ALA A 331 15.00 -25.52 13.80
CA ALA A 331 13.59 -25.79 13.56
C ALA A 331 13.30 -27.27 13.23
N LEU A 332 12.15 -27.77 13.66
CA LEU A 332 11.65 -29.13 13.43
C LEU A 332 11.00 -29.26 12.04
N ILE A 333 11.67 -28.77 11.00
CA ILE A 333 11.27 -28.99 9.62
C ILE A 333 11.63 -30.45 9.31
N SER A 334 10.61 -31.30 9.27
CA SER A 334 10.81 -32.74 9.13
C SER A 334 11.52 -33.05 7.80
N GLU A 335 12.71 -33.63 7.83
CA GLU A 335 13.37 -34.27 6.68
C GLU A 335 12.60 -35.51 6.13
N ASN A 336 11.35 -35.72 6.55
CA ASN A 336 10.58 -36.92 6.24
C ASN A 336 9.37 -36.60 5.35
N HIS A 337 9.62 -36.39 4.06
CA HIS A 337 8.63 -36.58 3.01
C HIS A 337 9.14 -37.52 1.91
N ASN A 338 9.47 -38.76 2.30
CA ASN A 338 9.18 -39.91 1.43
C ASN A 338 7.66 -40.14 1.40
N VAL A 339 6.91 -39.20 0.81
CA VAL A 339 5.52 -39.45 0.44
C VAL A 339 5.58 -40.19 -0.87
N THR A 340 5.41 -41.50 -0.79
CA THR A 340 5.15 -42.35 -1.96
C THR A 340 3.98 -41.73 -2.71
N ALA A 341 4.21 -41.33 -3.96
CA ALA A 341 3.16 -40.86 -4.85
C ALA A 341 2.09 -41.94 -5.00
N VAL A 342 1.00 -41.81 -4.24
CA VAL A 342 -0.24 -42.50 -4.55
C VAL A 342 -0.93 -41.64 -5.59
N THR A 343 -0.79 -42.06 -6.84
CA THR A 343 -1.49 -41.49 -7.99
C THR A 343 -2.98 -41.83 -7.91
N ASP A 344 -3.78 -40.99 -7.27
CA ASP A 344 -5.23 -40.97 -7.50
C ASP A 344 -5.54 -39.89 -8.54
N SER A 345 -5.50 -40.32 -9.79
CA SER A 345 -6.00 -39.57 -10.93
C SER A 345 -7.51 -39.66 -10.95
N LYS A 346 -8.18 -38.55 -10.62
CA LYS A 346 -9.46 -38.04 -11.18
C LYS A 346 -10.07 -37.00 -10.24
N ILE A 347 -10.14 -35.74 -10.67
CA ILE A 347 -11.32 -34.86 -10.68
C ILE A 347 -10.93 -33.57 -11.43
N ALA A 348 -11.88 -33.07 -12.21
CA ALA A 348 -11.75 -32.18 -13.35
C ALA A 348 -11.40 -30.73 -13.04
N ASP A 349 -10.85 -30.07 -14.06
CA ASP A 349 -10.52 -28.65 -14.18
C ASP A 349 -11.70 -27.72 -13.87
N GLU A 350 -11.46 -26.75 -12.97
CA GLU A 350 -12.09 -25.43 -13.03
C GLU A 350 -10.99 -24.36 -12.87
N GLU A 351 -11.10 -23.31 -13.68
CA GLU A 351 -10.10 -22.26 -13.91
C GLU A 351 -9.76 -21.46 -12.65
N THR A 352 -8.49 -21.50 -12.23
CA THR A 352 -7.89 -20.57 -11.24
C THR A 352 -6.70 -19.82 -11.86
N PRO A 353 -6.47 -18.54 -11.52
CA PRO A 353 -5.38 -17.73 -12.07
C PRO A 353 -3.99 -18.34 -11.86
N LYS A 354 -3.09 -18.12 -12.83
CA LYS A 354 -1.74 -18.69 -12.89
C LYS A 354 -0.77 -18.19 -11.81
N SER A 355 -1.16 -17.22 -10.97
CA SER A 355 -0.35 -16.66 -9.88
C SER A 355 -0.36 -17.49 -8.57
N LYS A 356 -1.02 -18.66 -8.55
CA LYS A 356 -1.14 -19.52 -7.36
C LYS A 356 -0.30 -20.81 -7.35
N ARG A 357 0.80 -20.91 -8.13
CA ARG A 357 1.79 -22.01 -8.02
C ARG A 357 3.14 -21.46 -7.54
N MET A 358 3.50 -21.68 -6.27
CA MET A 358 4.23 -22.84 -5.69
C MET A 358 5.77 -22.75 -5.83
N ARG A 359 6.44 -22.36 -4.73
CA ARG A 359 7.88 -22.64 -4.48
C ARG A 359 8.09 -23.67 -3.36
N ALA A 360 7.06 -24.08 -2.64
CA ALA A 360 7.21 -25.11 -1.61
C ALA A 360 7.62 -26.49 -2.18
N ASP A 361 7.40 -26.72 -3.49
CA ASP A 361 7.83 -27.95 -4.18
C ASP A 361 9.29 -27.91 -4.66
N ASN A 362 9.88 -26.73 -4.88
CA ASN A 362 11.24 -26.62 -5.46
C ASN A 362 12.36 -26.70 -4.43
N LEU A 363 12.06 -27.00 -3.17
CA LEU A 363 13.08 -27.39 -2.19
C LEU A 363 13.50 -28.88 -2.33
N LEU A 364 12.88 -29.63 -3.23
CA LEU A 364 13.06 -31.07 -3.39
C LEU A 364 14.27 -31.50 -4.25
N ASP A 365 14.97 -30.59 -4.92
CA ASP A 365 16.01 -30.95 -5.91
C ASP A 365 17.39 -30.31 -5.68
N LEU A 366 17.78 -30.15 -4.41
CA LEU A 366 19.18 -29.92 -4.05
C LEU A 366 19.74 -31.20 -3.43
N THR A 367 20.17 -32.11 -4.30
CA THR A 367 21.08 -33.19 -3.91
C THR A 367 22.33 -32.59 -3.30
N VAL A 368 22.58 -32.91 -2.04
CA VAL A 368 23.78 -32.55 -1.27
C VAL A 368 25.02 -33.12 -1.99
N THR A 369 25.70 -32.30 -2.76
CA THR A 369 27.14 -32.47 -2.98
C THR A 369 27.84 -31.74 -1.83
N SER A 370 28.53 -32.52 -1.02
CA SER A 370 29.32 -32.07 0.12
C SER A 370 30.50 -31.21 -0.36
N ASP A 371 30.27 -29.92 -0.59
CA ASP A 371 31.33 -28.92 -0.70
C ASP A 371 31.18 -27.87 0.40
N VAL A 372 32.20 -27.89 1.27
CA VAL A 372 32.38 -27.04 2.44
C VAL A 372 32.79 -25.66 1.95
N ASN A 373 31.83 -24.75 1.67
CA ASN A 373 32.02 -23.28 1.70
C ASN A 373 30.80 -22.41 1.30
N ASN A 374 29.56 -22.91 1.32
CA ASN A 374 28.42 -22.00 1.12
C ASN A 374 28.15 -21.19 2.39
N GLN A 375 28.50 -19.91 2.33
CA GLN A 375 28.24 -18.87 3.30
C GLN A 375 26.72 -18.62 3.33
N TYR A 376 25.96 -19.48 4.01
CA TYR A 376 24.53 -19.26 4.25
C TYR A 376 24.37 -17.90 4.96
N SER A 377 23.67 -16.96 4.32
CA SER A 377 23.40 -15.67 4.94
C SER A 377 22.53 -15.92 6.17
N LEU A 378 22.91 -15.34 7.31
CA LEU A 378 22.10 -15.47 8.52
C LEU A 378 20.76 -14.72 8.29
N PRO A 379 19.63 -15.31 8.71
CA PRO A 379 18.34 -14.66 8.59
C PRO A 379 18.38 -13.35 9.37
N TYR A 380 17.88 -12.29 8.76
CA TYR A 380 17.78 -10.98 9.37
C TYR A 380 16.32 -10.54 9.41
N LEU A 381 16.02 -9.58 10.28
CA LEU A 381 14.68 -9.06 10.46
C LEU A 381 14.70 -7.53 10.48
N THR A 382 13.52 -6.94 10.35
CA THR A 382 13.33 -5.52 10.66
C THR A 382 13.18 -5.32 12.17
N GLU A 383 13.51 -4.13 12.65
CA GLU A 383 13.18 -3.72 14.01
C GLU A 383 11.66 -3.86 14.26
N PRO A 384 11.21 -4.61 15.29
CA PRO A 384 9.80 -4.71 15.60
C PRO A 384 9.19 -3.37 15.96
N CYS A 385 8.17 -3.00 15.19
CA CYS A 385 7.51 -1.71 15.30
C CYS A 385 6.18 -1.88 16.02
N LEU A 386 6.11 -1.46 17.28
CA LEU A 386 4.84 -1.35 18.01
C LEU A 386 4.15 -0.05 17.56
N ARG A 387 3.04 -0.16 16.82
CA ARG A 387 2.33 0.97 16.24
C ARG A 387 1.10 1.33 17.06
N LYS A 388 0.83 2.63 17.14
CA LYS A 388 -0.45 3.22 17.55
C LYS A 388 -1.10 3.83 16.32
N LEU A 389 -2.22 3.24 15.92
CA LEU A 389 -3.01 3.66 14.77
C LEU A 389 -4.29 4.35 15.25
N GLN A 390 -4.77 5.30 14.46
CA GLN A 390 -5.96 6.10 14.74
C GLN A 390 -6.56 6.58 13.41
N PRO A 391 -7.76 7.19 13.41
CA PRO A 391 -8.25 7.90 12.24
C PRO A 391 -7.21 8.86 11.66
N GLY A 392 -7.01 8.78 10.35
CA GLY A 392 -5.92 9.43 9.65
C GLY A 392 -4.70 8.53 9.39
N SER A 393 -4.55 7.38 10.04
CA SER A 393 -3.37 6.53 9.88
C SER A 393 -3.40 5.71 8.58
N TYR A 394 -2.24 5.57 7.92
CA TYR A 394 -2.07 4.78 6.69
C TYR A 394 -0.60 4.43 6.39
N THR A 395 -0.39 3.51 5.46
CA THR A 395 0.84 3.39 4.67
C THR A 395 0.47 3.29 3.18
N LEU A 396 1.41 3.62 2.29
CA LEU A 396 1.26 3.58 0.83
C LEU A 396 2.20 2.54 0.23
N LEU A 397 1.96 2.16 -1.03
CA LEU A 397 2.83 1.25 -1.77
C LEU A 397 4.23 1.83 -1.98
N SER A 398 4.33 3.15 -2.11
CA SER A 398 5.61 3.86 -2.09
C SER A 398 6.41 3.60 -0.81
N ASP A 399 5.76 3.19 0.28
CA ASP A 399 6.46 2.77 1.50
C ASP A 399 7.15 1.42 1.34
N ALA A 400 6.49 0.49 0.65
CA ALA A 400 7.00 -0.84 0.38
C ALA A 400 8.22 -0.83 -0.54
N ASP A 401 8.32 0.14 -1.46
CA ASP A 401 9.47 0.37 -2.33
C ASP A 401 10.80 0.60 -1.57
N MET A 402 10.72 0.97 -0.28
CA MET A 402 11.89 1.13 0.59
C MET A 402 12.35 -0.18 1.21
N SER A 403 11.49 -1.21 1.21
CA SER A 403 11.79 -2.49 1.83
C SER A 403 12.54 -3.41 0.88
N ASN A 404 13.47 -4.21 1.42
CA ASN A 404 14.15 -5.21 0.60
C ASN A 404 13.08 -6.11 -0.04
N GLN A 405 13.05 -6.18 -1.36
CA GLN A 405 12.13 -7.03 -2.13
C GLN A 405 12.61 -8.47 -2.11
N GLY A 406 13.15 -8.95 -0.98
CA GLY A 406 13.47 -10.35 -0.78
C GLY A 406 12.21 -11.15 -0.43
N TRP A 407 12.32 -12.47 -0.56
CA TRP A 407 11.38 -13.40 0.07
C TRP A 407 11.35 -13.15 1.57
N ARG A 408 10.15 -12.96 2.12
CA ARG A 408 9.99 -12.54 3.52
C ARG A 408 8.69 -13.05 4.13
N LEU A 409 8.75 -13.36 5.41
CA LEU A 409 7.59 -13.60 6.25
C LEU A 409 7.21 -12.29 6.95
N GLU A 410 6.10 -11.68 6.52
CA GLU A 410 5.51 -10.54 7.20
C GLU A 410 4.68 -11.01 8.39
N CYS A 411 4.91 -10.40 9.55
CA CYS A 411 4.39 -10.82 10.84
C CYS A 411 3.72 -9.64 11.53
N LEU A 412 2.40 -9.73 11.69
CA LEU A 412 1.54 -8.66 12.22
C LEU A 412 0.75 -9.18 13.42
N LEU A 413 1.14 -8.78 14.63
CA LEU A 413 0.39 -9.04 15.86
C LEU A 413 -0.62 -7.92 16.09
N HIS A 414 -1.89 -8.17 15.83
CA HIS A 414 -2.98 -7.25 16.14
C HIS A 414 -3.29 -7.33 17.63
N ILE A 415 -2.92 -6.28 18.39
CA ILE A 415 -2.98 -6.32 19.85
C ILE A 415 -4.39 -5.93 20.32
N TYR A 416 -4.88 -4.74 19.97
CA TYR A 416 -6.13 -4.22 20.51
C TYR A 416 -6.79 -3.18 19.61
N GLY A 417 -8.12 -3.08 19.70
CA GLY A 417 -8.95 -2.05 19.05
C GLY A 417 -9.72 -2.56 17.83
N TYR A 418 -9.50 -3.81 17.43
CA TYR A 418 -10.06 -4.39 16.21
C TYR A 418 -11.35 -5.20 16.43
N SER A 419 -11.69 -5.58 17.67
CA SER A 419 -12.87 -6.43 17.97
C SER A 419 -14.23 -5.72 17.98
N LEU A 420 -14.43 -4.62 17.24
CA LEU A 420 -15.76 -4.03 17.05
C LEU A 420 -16.61 -4.94 16.14
N LYS A 421 -17.20 -5.98 16.74
CA LYS A 421 -18.07 -6.94 16.05
C LYS A 421 -19.43 -6.29 15.80
N TYR A 422 -19.81 -6.26 14.52
CA TYR A 422 -21.17 -6.01 14.06
C TYR A 422 -22.13 -7.04 14.71
N HIS A 423 -23.06 -6.59 15.55
CA HIS A 423 -24.26 -7.36 15.88
C HIS A 423 -25.45 -6.79 15.09
N ASN A 424 -25.64 -7.26 13.86
CA ASN A 424 -26.94 -7.14 13.22
C ASN A 424 -27.88 -8.17 13.86
N LYS A 425 -28.79 -7.72 14.74
CA LYS A 425 -30.01 -8.46 15.00
C LYS A 425 -30.84 -8.41 13.72
N GLU A 426 -31.10 -9.58 13.14
CA GLU A 426 -32.09 -9.76 12.09
C GLU A 426 -33.39 -9.04 12.48
N THR A 427 -33.76 -8.03 11.72
CA THR A 427 -35.16 -7.59 11.64
C THR A 427 -35.59 -7.83 10.21
N GLN A 428 -36.26 -8.95 9.98
CA GLN A 428 -37.11 -9.12 8.82
C GLN A 428 -38.15 -8.00 8.83
N LEU A 429 -38.13 -7.13 7.82
CA LEU A 429 -39.32 -6.46 7.28
C LEU A 429 -38.97 -5.76 5.95
N GLN A 430 -39.42 -6.40 4.88
CA GLN A 430 -39.89 -5.86 3.59
C GLN A 430 -39.22 -4.61 2.99
N GLY A 431 -38.40 -4.87 1.96
CA GLY A 431 -38.66 -4.42 0.60
C GLY A 431 -38.46 -2.94 0.25
N VAL A 432 -37.23 -2.54 -0.05
CA VAL A 432 -36.89 -1.61 -1.14
C VAL A 432 -35.52 -2.00 -1.72
N ASN A 433 -35.49 -2.30 -3.02
CA ASN A 433 -34.26 -2.53 -3.77
C ASN A 433 -33.52 -1.20 -3.97
N SER A 434 -32.56 -0.93 -3.10
CA SER A 434 -31.51 0.06 -3.32
C SER A 434 -30.19 -0.62 -3.00
N GLN A 435 -29.40 -0.94 -4.03
CA GLN A 435 -28.02 -1.38 -3.89
C GLN A 435 -27.18 -0.21 -3.33
N SER A 436 -27.25 0.01 -2.02
CA SER A 436 -26.27 0.82 -1.29
C SER A 436 -25.26 -0.13 -0.67
N THR A 437 -24.19 -0.42 -1.42
CA THR A 437 -22.96 -1.02 -0.88
C THR A 437 -22.27 0.00 0.02
N CYS A 438 -22.82 0.21 1.21
CA CYS A 438 -22.06 0.77 2.32
C CYS A 438 -21.18 -0.37 2.85
N ASN A 439 -20.07 -0.66 2.13
CA ASN A 439 -19.10 -1.65 2.58
C ASN A 439 -18.51 -1.16 3.90
N SER A 440 -18.89 -1.87 4.95
CA SER A 440 -18.31 -1.91 6.28
C SER A 440 -16.83 -2.30 6.21
N SER A 441 -15.98 -1.40 5.73
CA SER A 441 -14.53 -1.57 5.70
C SER A 441 -14.02 -1.68 7.13
N CYS A 442 -13.57 -2.87 7.50
CA CYS A 442 -13.00 -3.13 8.82
C CYS A 442 -11.82 -2.16 9.04
N CYS A 443 -11.79 -1.54 10.21
CA CYS A 443 -10.76 -0.58 10.58
C CYS A 443 -9.37 -1.25 10.59
N GLY A 444 -8.37 -0.66 9.94
CA GLY A 444 -6.97 -1.12 9.99
C GLY A 444 -6.65 -2.35 9.14
N GLN A 445 -7.33 -2.54 8.00
CA GLN A 445 -7.01 -3.60 7.04
C GLN A 445 -5.62 -3.40 6.40
N THR A 446 -4.90 -4.51 6.25
CA THR A 446 -3.66 -4.55 5.45
C THR A 446 -3.93 -5.28 4.15
N VAL A 447 -3.60 -4.65 3.03
CA VAL A 447 -3.87 -5.13 1.68
C VAL A 447 -2.56 -5.51 1.01
N TYR A 448 -2.54 -6.65 0.34
CA TYR A 448 -1.40 -7.17 -0.43
C TYR A 448 -1.74 -7.15 -1.92
N VAL A 449 -0.80 -6.66 -2.73
CA VAL A 449 -0.95 -6.49 -4.18
C VAL A 449 0.30 -7.02 -4.89
N ALA A 450 0.14 -7.51 -6.11
CA ALA A 450 1.27 -7.83 -6.99
C ALA A 450 1.76 -6.55 -7.67
N ASN A 451 3.07 -6.39 -7.81
CA ASN A 451 3.66 -5.22 -8.47
C ASN A 451 3.34 -5.13 -9.97
N SER A 452 3.00 -6.26 -10.60
CA SER A 452 2.75 -6.40 -12.03
C SER A 452 1.27 -6.46 -12.41
N GLU A 453 0.36 -6.53 -11.44
CA GLU A 453 -1.08 -6.71 -11.67
C GLU A 453 -1.87 -5.63 -10.94
N GLU A 454 -3.01 -5.21 -11.50
CA GLU A 454 -3.93 -4.27 -10.85
C GLU A 454 -4.79 -4.93 -9.76
N ASP A 455 -4.68 -6.25 -9.62
CA ASP A 455 -5.56 -7.06 -8.77
C ASP A 455 -5.02 -7.22 -7.35
N GLU A 456 -5.95 -7.13 -6.40
CA GLU A 456 -5.70 -7.40 -4.99
C GLU A 456 -5.47 -8.90 -4.75
N LEU A 457 -4.33 -9.26 -4.13
CA LEU A 457 -4.00 -10.65 -3.81
C LEU A 457 -4.69 -11.12 -2.54
N LEU A 458 -4.66 -10.27 -1.50
CA LEU A 458 -5.14 -10.61 -0.16
C LEU A 458 -5.45 -9.32 0.63
N THR A 459 -6.64 -9.26 1.26
CA THR A 459 -6.92 -8.33 2.35
C THR A 459 -6.95 -9.08 3.69
N VAL A 460 -6.07 -8.67 4.59
CA VAL A 460 -6.07 -9.10 5.99
C VAL A 460 -7.02 -8.23 6.79
N THR A 461 -8.07 -8.85 7.32
CA THR A 461 -8.93 -8.21 8.31
C THR A 461 -8.39 -8.46 9.72
N PRO A 462 -8.07 -7.41 10.49
CA PRO A 462 -7.47 -7.56 11.80
C PRO A 462 -8.47 -8.07 12.84
N SER A 463 -7.95 -8.75 13.86
CA SER A 463 -8.71 -9.23 15.02
C SER A 463 -7.83 -9.15 16.26
N ASP A 464 -8.39 -8.76 17.40
CA ASP A 464 -7.58 -8.62 18.61
C ASP A 464 -6.92 -9.93 19.03
N ASN A 465 -5.70 -9.79 19.54
CA ASN A 465 -4.83 -10.89 19.95
C ASN A 465 -4.61 -11.94 18.85
N SER A 466 -4.58 -11.53 17.58
CA SER A 466 -4.33 -12.41 16.46
C SER A 466 -3.00 -12.11 15.78
N LEU A 467 -2.16 -13.14 15.64
CA LEU A 467 -0.93 -13.06 14.86
C LEU A 467 -1.22 -13.43 13.40
N THR A 468 -1.04 -12.48 12.49
CA THR A 468 -1.13 -12.75 11.06
C THR A 468 0.25 -12.93 10.46
N LEU A 469 0.40 -13.99 9.67
CA LEU A 469 1.62 -14.34 8.96
C LEU A 469 1.31 -14.39 7.48
N VAL A 470 2.11 -13.70 6.66
CA VAL A 470 2.00 -13.72 5.19
C VAL A 470 3.39 -13.91 4.61
N TYR A 471 3.59 -14.94 3.80
CA TYR A 471 4.83 -15.14 3.06
C TYR A 471 4.75 -14.43 1.72
N ALA A 472 5.49 -13.34 1.60
CA ALA A 472 5.51 -12.47 0.45
C ALA A 472 6.76 -12.70 -0.39
N ASP A 473 6.58 -12.77 -1.69
CA ASP A 473 7.67 -12.82 -2.66
C ASP A 473 8.20 -11.40 -2.97
N PRO A 474 9.27 -11.28 -3.78
CA PRO A 474 9.81 -10.00 -4.23
C PRO A 474 8.82 -9.07 -4.93
N ASP A 475 7.87 -9.65 -5.65
CA ASP A 475 6.91 -8.92 -6.47
C ASP A 475 5.62 -8.58 -5.71
N THR A 476 5.54 -8.92 -4.43
CA THR A 476 4.38 -8.64 -3.56
C THR A 476 4.68 -7.44 -2.68
N SER A 477 3.79 -6.43 -2.72
CA SER A 477 3.81 -5.25 -1.85
C SER A 477 2.59 -5.22 -0.95
N SER A 478 2.68 -4.54 0.20
CA SER A 478 1.59 -4.43 1.16
C SER A 478 1.44 -3.01 1.70
N PHE A 479 0.21 -2.63 2.05
CA PHE A 479 -0.09 -1.35 2.67
C PHE A 479 -1.24 -1.42 3.68
N LEU A 480 -1.18 -0.56 4.69
CA LEU A 480 -2.26 -0.30 5.64
C LEU A 480 -3.24 0.69 5.00
N LYS A 481 -4.45 0.24 4.71
CA LYS A 481 -5.52 1.10 4.19
C LYS A 481 -5.80 2.24 5.18
N TYR A 482 -6.04 3.44 4.65
CA TYR A 482 -6.39 4.61 5.44
C TYR A 482 -7.52 4.34 6.42
N ILE A 483 -7.28 4.66 7.68
CA ILE A 483 -8.29 4.56 8.73
C ILE A 483 -9.12 5.84 8.71
N ASN A 484 -10.34 5.77 8.22
CA ASN A 484 -11.24 6.92 8.13
C ASN A 484 -11.95 7.21 9.47
N HIS A 485 -12.48 8.43 9.63
CA HIS A 485 -13.21 8.88 10.81
C HIS A 485 -14.60 8.26 10.93
N ALA A 486 -15.15 7.66 9.86
CA ALA A 486 -16.39 6.90 9.96
C ALA A 486 -16.27 5.73 10.96
N THR A 487 -15.06 5.18 11.16
CA THR A 487 -14.81 4.13 12.17
C THR A 487 -15.08 4.57 13.62
N ASN A 488 -14.94 5.86 13.96
CA ASN A 488 -15.25 6.39 15.30
C ASN A 488 -16.75 6.41 15.61
N ARG A 489 -17.64 6.56 14.61
CA ARG A 489 -19.08 6.72 14.86
C ARG A 489 -19.77 5.42 15.28
N PHE A 490 -19.08 4.29 15.17
CA PHE A 490 -19.58 3.00 15.64
C PHE A 490 -19.32 2.75 17.12
N THR A 491 -18.43 3.52 17.78
CA THR A 491 -18.09 3.32 19.21
C THR A 491 -19.08 4.02 20.16
N THR A 492 -19.68 5.13 19.75
CA THR A 492 -20.53 5.97 20.61
C THR A 492 -21.93 5.41 20.85
N HIS A 493 -22.44 4.51 19.99
CA HIS A 493 -23.79 3.95 20.13
C HIS A 493 -23.88 2.64 20.94
N GLN A 494 -22.76 2.03 21.35
CA GLN A 494 -22.77 0.72 22.04
C GLN A 494 -22.18 0.72 23.46
N ASN A 495 -21.43 1.74 23.86
CA ASN A 495 -20.81 1.78 25.18
C ASN A 495 -21.76 2.09 26.35
N GLN A 496 -23.06 2.24 26.11
CA GLN A 496 -24.05 2.52 27.16
C GLN A 496 -24.84 1.29 27.65
N SER A 497 -24.70 0.11 27.02
CA SER A 497 -25.41 -1.11 27.47
C SER A 497 -24.52 -2.23 28.01
N ASP A 498 -23.24 -2.28 27.65
CA ASP A 498 -22.43 -3.50 27.84
C ASP A 498 -21.38 -3.40 28.96
N ILE A 499 -21.27 -2.24 29.63
CA ILE A 499 -20.38 -2.05 30.79
C ILE A 499 -21.14 -2.24 32.13
N GLU A 500 -22.47 -2.07 32.16
CA GLU A 500 -23.25 -2.24 33.39
C GLU A 500 -23.55 -3.70 33.74
N SER A 501 -23.48 -4.65 32.81
CA SER A 501 -23.88 -6.04 33.07
C SER A 501 -22.77 -6.96 33.65
N ASN A 502 -21.57 -6.46 33.94
CA ASN A 502 -20.44 -7.28 34.39
C ASN A 502 -19.73 -6.80 35.68
N LEU A 503 -20.31 -5.84 36.42
CA LEU A 503 -19.72 -5.32 37.67
C LEU A 503 -20.67 -5.27 38.88
N ASP A 504 -21.88 -5.81 38.78
CA ASP A 504 -22.86 -5.84 39.88
C ASP A 504 -22.62 -6.99 40.89
N HIS A 505 -21.45 -7.01 41.51
CA HIS A 505 -21.24 -7.66 42.80
C HIS A 505 -20.14 -6.93 43.59
N LEU A 506 -20.35 -5.65 43.91
CA LEU A 506 -19.78 -4.95 45.08
C LEU A 506 -20.04 -3.44 44.95
N ARG A 507 -21.17 -2.95 45.48
CA ARG A 507 -21.28 -1.64 46.15
C ARG A 507 -22.68 -1.42 46.72
N SER A 508 -22.82 -1.73 48.00
CA SER A 508 -23.87 -1.20 48.85
C SER A 508 -23.50 0.22 49.32
N ALA A 509 -24.49 1.12 49.27
CA ALA A 509 -24.66 2.35 50.05
C ALA A 509 -23.66 3.50 49.86
N ASN A 510 -24.05 4.52 49.10
CA ASN A 510 -24.45 5.82 49.66
C ASN A 510 -24.92 6.77 48.53
N GLU A 511 -26.14 7.27 48.68
CA GLU A 511 -26.71 8.41 47.96
C GLU A 511 -25.84 9.66 48.19
N ILE A 512 -25.65 10.54 47.18
CA ILE A 512 -25.88 12.01 47.23
C ILE A 512 -25.74 12.60 45.79
N SER A 513 -26.82 13.29 45.38
CA SER A 513 -26.99 14.42 44.42
C SER A 513 -26.53 14.36 42.96
N SER A 514 -27.54 14.51 42.10
CA SER A 514 -27.55 14.87 40.68
C SER A 514 -26.86 16.20 40.35
N SER A 515 -25.99 16.19 39.34
CA SER A 515 -25.68 17.37 38.51
C SER A 515 -25.54 16.93 37.05
N ASN A 516 -26.44 17.42 36.20
CA ASN A 516 -26.42 17.24 34.75
C ASN A 516 -25.13 17.87 34.17
N VAL A 517 -24.24 17.03 33.63
CA VAL A 517 -23.20 17.45 32.70
C VAL A 517 -23.30 16.53 31.49
N ASP A 518 -23.67 17.11 30.37
CA ASP A 518 -23.72 16.48 29.06
C ASP A 518 -22.28 16.21 28.61
N HIS A 519 -21.80 14.98 28.81
CA HIS A 519 -20.49 14.52 28.34
C HIS A 519 -20.70 13.49 27.23
N THR A 520 -20.82 13.98 25.99
CA THR A 520 -20.67 13.15 24.79
C THR A 520 -19.33 13.47 24.14
N ASP A 521 -18.27 12.81 24.59
CA ASP A 521 -17.07 12.60 23.79
C ASP A 521 -16.40 11.32 24.29
N GLY A 522 -16.64 10.21 23.58
CA GLY A 522 -15.93 8.97 23.84
C GLY A 522 -14.48 9.11 23.39
N ASP A 523 -13.54 8.44 24.08
CA ASP A 523 -12.15 8.45 23.66
C ASP A 523 -12.03 8.04 22.18
N PRO A 524 -11.20 8.74 21.38
CA PRO A 524 -11.04 8.46 19.96
C PRO A 524 -10.55 7.03 19.75
N LEU A 525 -10.98 6.38 18.65
CA LEU A 525 -10.55 5.02 18.32
C LEU A 525 -9.02 4.94 18.27
N GLN A 526 -8.46 4.04 19.07
CA GLN A 526 -7.04 3.74 19.08
C GLN A 526 -6.86 2.25 18.84
N LEU A 527 -6.06 1.92 17.84
CA LEU A 527 -5.66 0.55 17.53
C LEU A 527 -4.18 0.38 17.82
N PHE A 528 -3.80 -0.82 18.21
CA PHE A 528 -2.41 -1.15 18.49
C PHE A 528 -2.05 -2.47 17.84
N ASP A 529 -0.91 -2.49 17.14
CA ASP A 529 -0.33 -3.70 16.59
C ASP A 529 1.19 -3.68 16.68
N LEU A 530 1.82 -4.83 16.43
CA LEU A 530 3.25 -4.97 16.33
C LEU A 530 3.61 -5.61 14.98
N SER A 531 4.43 -4.92 14.20
CA SER A 531 4.83 -5.31 12.84
C SER A 531 6.31 -5.68 12.79
N VAL A 532 6.62 -6.83 12.18
CA VAL A 532 7.98 -7.32 11.93
C VAL A 532 8.03 -8.03 10.57
N LYS A 533 9.13 -7.89 9.83
CA LYS A 533 9.40 -8.71 8.66
C LYS A 533 10.65 -9.55 8.89
N TYR A 534 10.58 -10.85 8.60
CA TYR A 534 11.69 -11.78 8.66
C TYR A 534 12.09 -12.17 7.24
N PHE A 535 13.36 -12.03 6.90
CA PHE A 535 13.85 -12.32 5.56
C PHE A 535 14.49 -13.70 5.50
N ASP A 536 14.22 -14.39 4.39
CA ASP A 536 14.79 -15.70 4.13
C ASP A 536 16.29 -15.59 3.82
N SER A 537 17.05 -16.63 4.10
CA SER A 537 18.51 -16.73 3.89
C SER A 537 18.92 -16.94 2.43
N GLY A 538 18.04 -16.56 1.48
CA GLY A 538 18.33 -16.63 0.06
C GLY A 538 19.45 -15.66 -0.36
N PRO A 539 20.10 -15.87 -1.52
CA PRO A 539 21.10 -14.94 -2.04
C PRO A 539 20.47 -13.55 -2.20
N ASP A 540 21.12 -12.52 -1.64
CA ASP A 540 20.66 -11.14 -1.78
C ASP A 540 20.70 -10.79 -3.29
N PRO A 541 19.63 -10.24 -3.89
CA PRO A 541 19.67 -9.82 -5.29
C PRO A 541 20.81 -8.83 -5.58
N GLN A 542 21.30 -8.13 -4.55
CA GLN A 542 22.45 -7.23 -4.67
C GLN A 542 23.78 -7.97 -4.85
N ASP A 543 23.93 -9.19 -4.33
CA ASP A 543 25.15 -10.00 -4.47
C ASP A 543 25.30 -10.60 -5.87
N LEU A 544 24.19 -10.82 -6.58
CA LEU A 544 24.19 -11.31 -7.97
C LEU A 544 24.66 -10.24 -8.97
N ASN A 545 24.45 -8.96 -8.67
CA ASN A 545 24.92 -7.87 -9.53
C ASN A 545 26.39 -7.51 -9.29
N CYS A 546 26.99 -7.96 -8.19
CA CYS A 546 28.40 -7.72 -7.89
C CYS A 546 29.34 -8.80 -8.47
N LEU A 547 28.79 -9.89 -9.02
CA LEU A 547 29.54 -11.02 -9.59
C LEU A 547 29.65 -10.98 -11.13
N GLN A 548 29.25 -9.89 -11.79
CA GLN A 548 29.36 -9.74 -13.25
C GLN A 548 30.38 -8.69 -13.73
N SER A 549 31.20 -8.12 -12.84
CA SER A 549 32.20 -7.10 -13.24
C SER A 549 33.67 -7.48 -13.12
N ASP A 550 34.02 -8.58 -12.46
CA ASP A 550 35.43 -8.92 -12.21
C ASP A 550 35.75 -10.35 -12.67
N ASP A 551 35.86 -10.57 -13.99
CA ASP A 551 36.59 -11.74 -14.55
C ASP A 551 36.89 -11.57 -16.05
N ILE A 552 37.39 -10.39 -16.44
CA ILE A 552 38.08 -10.20 -17.72
C ILE A 552 39.33 -9.38 -17.46
N ASN A 553 40.37 -10.03 -16.95
CA ASN A 553 41.80 -9.71 -17.17
C ASN A 553 42.64 -10.43 -16.12
N GLU A 554 42.95 -11.70 -16.36
CA GLU A 554 44.22 -12.31 -15.95
C GLU A 554 44.22 -13.77 -16.41
N ILE A 555 44.86 -14.06 -17.55
CA ILE A 555 45.73 -15.21 -17.79
C ILE A 555 46.42 -14.90 -19.13
N SER A 556 47.57 -14.25 -19.01
CA SER A 556 48.63 -14.23 -20.01
C SER A 556 49.90 -14.62 -19.27
N SER A 557 50.72 -15.43 -19.94
CA SER A 557 52.02 -15.96 -19.53
C SER A 557 52.02 -17.18 -18.59
N CYS A 558 52.17 -18.37 -19.19
CA CYS A 558 53.39 -19.15 -19.02
C CYS A 558 53.43 -20.36 -19.99
N SER A 559 54.56 -20.46 -20.67
CA SER A 559 54.99 -21.45 -21.66
C SER A 559 55.00 -22.91 -21.17
N SER A 560 54.70 -23.87 -22.05
CA SER A 560 55.72 -24.76 -22.68
C SER A 560 55.16 -26.12 -23.15
N LEU A 561 55.78 -26.61 -24.23
CA LEU A 561 55.90 -28.01 -24.71
C LEU A 561 54.89 -28.55 -25.75
N ASN A 562 55.43 -28.61 -26.99
CA ASN A 562 55.47 -29.72 -27.96
C ASN A 562 54.17 -30.33 -28.51
N ASP A 563 54.01 -30.21 -29.84
CA ASP A 563 53.89 -31.31 -30.84
C ASP A 563 53.52 -30.66 -32.19
N VAL A 564 54.48 -30.39 -33.10
CA VAL A 564 55.01 -31.24 -34.21
C VAL A 564 53.98 -31.55 -35.32
N GLU A 565 54.26 -30.93 -36.49
CA GLU A 565 53.95 -31.35 -37.88
C GLU A 565 52.47 -31.35 -38.35
N SER A 566 52.08 -30.88 -39.53
CA SER A 566 52.78 -30.75 -40.81
C SER A 566 51.96 -29.93 -41.84
N ASN A 567 52.71 -29.33 -42.78
CA ASN A 567 52.41 -29.12 -44.20
C ASN A 567 51.22 -28.24 -44.67
N MET A 568 51.59 -27.02 -45.09
CA MET A 568 51.08 -26.29 -46.30
C MET A 568 51.40 -27.10 -47.60
N PRO A 569 51.02 -26.71 -48.86
CA PRO A 569 50.57 -25.38 -49.31
C PRO A 569 49.63 -25.29 -50.58
N PHE A 570 49.33 -24.04 -51.01
CA PHE A 570 49.12 -23.52 -52.41
C PHE A 570 47.93 -24.09 -53.24
N THR A 571 47.24 -23.42 -54.19
CA THR A 571 47.41 -22.24 -55.08
C THR A 571 46.03 -22.03 -55.78
N GLU A 572 45.51 -20.81 -55.92
CA GLU A 572 45.42 -19.97 -57.16
C GLU A 572 44.34 -20.31 -58.21
N ASP A 573 43.79 -19.20 -58.74
CA ASP A 573 43.14 -18.96 -60.05
C ASP A 573 41.67 -19.35 -60.27
N CYS A 574 40.88 -18.64 -61.08
CA CYS A 574 40.73 -17.25 -61.58
C CYS A 574 39.60 -17.33 -62.63
N ASP A 575 38.93 -16.20 -62.87
CA ASP A 575 38.19 -15.84 -64.10
C ASP A 575 36.83 -16.53 -64.40
N SER A 576 35.72 -15.77 -64.38
CA SER A 576 35.13 -14.96 -65.49
C SER A 576 34.30 -15.86 -66.45
N ASP A 577 33.19 -15.49 -67.08
CA ASP A 577 32.50 -14.22 -67.33
C ASP A 577 31.15 -14.56 -68.02
N LEU A 578 30.20 -13.62 -67.98
CA LEU A 578 29.19 -13.30 -69.02
C LEU A 578 27.89 -14.13 -69.25
N GLU A 579 26.79 -13.44 -68.91
CA GLU A 579 25.69 -12.99 -69.80
C GLU A 579 24.61 -13.95 -70.36
N ASN A 580 23.36 -13.56 -69.99
CA ASN A 580 22.21 -13.22 -70.85
C ASN A 580 21.02 -14.19 -71.05
N ASP A 581 19.85 -13.57 -70.83
CA ASP A 581 18.55 -13.66 -71.50
C ASP A 581 17.71 -14.95 -71.38
N ASP A 582 16.52 -14.87 -70.78
CA ASP A 582 15.29 -14.36 -71.45
C ASP A 582 13.99 -14.95 -70.85
N ASP A 583 13.00 -14.06 -70.73
CA ASP A 583 11.55 -14.21 -70.90
C ASP A 583 10.66 -15.28 -70.21
N GLY A 584 9.53 -14.78 -69.70
CA GLY A 584 8.22 -15.33 -70.06
C GLY A 584 7.22 -15.57 -68.92
N ASP A 585 6.29 -14.62 -68.75
CA ASP A 585 4.82 -14.81 -68.71
C ASP A 585 4.18 -15.79 -67.70
N GLU A 586 2.98 -15.61 -67.17
CA GLU A 586 1.98 -14.55 -67.03
C GLU A 586 0.82 -15.28 -66.28
N ASN A 587 0.01 -14.54 -65.51
CA ASN A 587 -1.45 -14.77 -65.38
C ASN A 587 -2.01 -16.01 -64.63
N ILE A 588 -3.14 -15.98 -63.92
CA ILE A 588 -4.08 -14.96 -63.39
C ILE A 588 -5.24 -15.74 -62.70
N ASN A 589 -5.91 -15.08 -61.75
CA ASN A 589 -7.31 -15.30 -61.29
C ASN A 589 -7.68 -16.57 -60.49
N LYS A 590 -8.58 -16.47 -59.50
CA LYS A 590 -9.67 -15.50 -59.31
C LYS A 590 -10.07 -15.35 -57.85
#